data_AF-A0A919WCZ2-F1
#
_entry.id   AF-A0A919WCZ2-F1
#
_cell.length_a   1.000
_cell.length_b   1.000
_cell.length_c   1.000
_cell.angle_alpha   90.00
_cell.angle_beta   90.00
_cell.angle_gamma   90.00
#
_symmetry.space_group_name_H-M   'P 1'
#
loop_
_entity.id
_entity.type
_entity.pdbx_description
1 polymer ?
#
loop_
_entity_poly.entity_id
_entity_poly.type
_entity_poly.pdbx_seq_one_letter_code
_entity_poly.pdbx_strand_id
1 'polypeptide(L)'
;MLHVAVYRHGMAESMPSVADRPIRDVSKDNDVCAAILDRSLIAYIAGARSLAEYGLWLTGDANTRCRIASRLLATRRVIAVFRAENRLAMAEPWLREAGAAGDIPARVIRDKGDDEAIGAMVADAASEWLRQRQSR
;
A
#
# COMPACT_ATOMS: atom_id res chain seq x y z
N MET A 1 5.60 52.56 33.05
CA MET A 1 6.67 52.17 32.11
C MET A 1 6.32 50.77 31.60
N LEU A 2 5.55 50.68 30.52
CA LEU A 2 5.27 49.44 29.78
C LEU A 2 6.23 49.41 28.59
N HIS A 3 6.88 48.28 28.30
CA HIS A 3 7.25 47.86 26.93
C HIS A 3 7.69 46.38 26.94
N VAL A 4 6.76 45.47 26.64
CA VAL A 4 6.70 44.61 25.44
C VAL A 4 7.86 43.59 25.32
N ALA A 5 7.53 42.34 25.64
CA ALA A 5 8.28 41.16 25.26
C ALA A 5 8.26 40.97 23.73
N VAL A 6 9.40 40.71 23.11
CA VAL A 6 9.50 40.28 21.71
C VAL A 6 10.02 38.85 21.68
N TYR A 7 9.07 37.92 21.59
CA TYR A 7 9.30 36.58 21.06
C TYR A 7 9.52 36.74 19.55
N ARG A 8 10.74 36.51 19.06
CA ARG A 8 10.98 36.29 17.64
C ARG A 8 11.01 34.80 17.34
N HIS A 9 9.82 34.34 16.95
CA HIS A 9 9.57 33.08 16.28
C HIS A 9 10.28 33.12 14.91
N GLY A 10 11.15 32.15 14.68
CA GLY A 10 11.85 31.95 13.41
C GLY A 10 12.06 30.45 13.18
N MET A 11 10.99 29.66 13.30
CA MET A 11 10.99 28.30 12.78
C MET A 11 10.86 28.39 11.26
N ALA A 12 12.01 28.39 10.59
CA ALA A 12 12.06 27.82 9.25
C ALA A 12 11.71 26.33 9.42
N GLU A 13 10.45 25.98 9.20
CA GLU A 13 10.04 24.59 9.03
C GLU A 13 10.75 24.08 7.78
N SER A 14 11.93 23.48 8.00
CA SER A 14 12.59 22.63 7.04
C SER A 14 11.59 21.56 6.63
N MET A 15 10.96 21.73 5.47
CA MET A 15 10.18 20.66 4.85
C MET A 15 11.12 19.45 4.75
N PRO A 16 10.74 18.28 5.31
CA PRO A 16 11.59 17.10 5.22
C PRO A 16 11.82 16.81 3.75
N SER A 17 13.09 16.82 3.35
CA SER A 17 13.50 16.41 2.02
C SER A 17 12.87 15.05 1.71
N VAL A 18 12.36 14.87 0.49
CA VAL A 18 11.84 13.58 0.03
C VAL A 18 12.88 12.46 0.21
N ALA A 19 14.17 12.82 0.27
CA ALA A 19 15.30 11.94 0.54
C ALA A 19 15.39 11.40 1.99
N ASP A 20 14.65 11.97 2.94
CA ASP A 20 14.74 11.62 4.37
C ASP A 20 13.59 10.72 4.85
N ARG A 21 12.73 10.27 3.92
CA ARG A 21 11.81 9.18 4.23
C ARG A 21 12.65 7.92 4.43
N PRO A 22 12.53 7.23 5.58
CA PRO A 22 13.21 5.95 5.76
C PRO A 22 12.82 5.07 4.58
N ILE A 23 13.82 4.55 3.87
CA ILE A 23 13.62 3.61 2.76
C ILE A 23 12.78 2.47 3.34
N ARG A 24 11.49 2.46 3.02
CA ARG A 24 10.57 1.43 3.51
C ARG A 24 11.09 0.09 2.98
N ASP A 25 11.25 -0.88 3.87
CA ASP A 25 11.79 -2.18 3.53
C ASP A 25 10.79 -2.96 2.69
N VAL A 26 10.96 -2.86 1.37
CA VAL A 26 10.19 -3.60 0.36
C VAL A 26 10.19 -5.10 0.65
N SER A 27 11.30 -5.63 1.19
CA SER A 27 11.49 -7.06 1.41
C SER A 27 10.45 -7.59 2.39
N LYS A 28 10.21 -6.86 3.49
CA LYS A 28 9.24 -7.27 4.51
C LYS A 28 7.80 -7.29 3.97
N ASP A 29 7.39 -6.25 3.25
CA ASP A 29 6.03 -6.19 2.70
C ASP A 29 5.87 -7.22 1.56
N ASN A 30 6.91 -7.44 0.75
CA ASN A 30 6.96 -8.51 -0.25
C ASN A 30 6.78 -9.89 0.39
N ASP A 31 7.51 -10.21 1.46
CA ASP A 31 7.46 -11.53 2.09
C ASP A 31 6.08 -11.83 2.68
N VAL A 32 5.45 -10.82 3.29
CA VAL A 32 4.07 -10.96 3.79
C VAL A 32 3.09 -11.19 2.65
N CYS A 33 3.24 -10.47 1.53
CA CYS A 33 2.40 -10.69 0.36
C CYS A 33 2.64 -12.09 -0.24
N ALA A 34 3.90 -12.52 -0.38
CA ALA A 34 4.30 -13.80 -0.96
C ALA A 34 3.87 -15.01 -0.14
N ALA A 35 3.64 -14.85 1.16
CA ALA A 35 3.09 -15.91 1.99
C ALA A 35 1.61 -16.21 1.69
N ILE A 36 0.88 -15.25 1.11
CA ILE A 36 -0.60 -15.31 0.98
C ILE A 36 -1.05 -15.27 -0.48
N LEU A 37 -0.35 -14.51 -1.31
CA LEU A 37 -0.73 -14.22 -2.68
C LEU A 37 0.18 -14.96 -3.67
N ASP A 38 -0.40 -15.40 -4.78
CA ASP A 38 0.35 -15.87 -5.92
C ASP A 38 1.33 -14.80 -6.43
N ARG A 39 2.52 -15.26 -6.81
CA ARG A 39 3.63 -14.38 -7.19
C ARG A 39 3.31 -13.53 -8.42
N SER A 40 2.47 -14.02 -9.33
CA SER A 40 2.05 -13.26 -10.51
C SER A 40 1.13 -12.10 -10.14
N LEU A 41 0.27 -12.26 -9.12
CA LEU A 41 -0.57 -11.18 -8.62
C LEU A 41 0.27 -10.10 -7.93
N ILE A 42 1.28 -10.50 -7.15
CA ILE A 42 2.20 -9.56 -6.49
C ILE A 42 2.95 -8.73 -7.54
N ALA A 43 3.52 -9.38 -8.56
CA ALA A 43 4.20 -8.71 -9.65
C ALA A 43 3.27 -7.75 -10.41
N TYR A 44 2.04 -8.18 -10.69
CA TYR A 44 1.02 -7.34 -11.31
C TYR A 44 0.72 -6.10 -10.47
N ILE A 45 0.46 -6.27 -9.16
CA ILE A 45 0.14 -5.14 -8.26
C ILE A 45 1.34 -4.20 -8.14
N ALA A 46 2.56 -4.73 -8.07
CA ALA A 46 3.77 -3.92 -8.09
C ALA A 46 3.90 -3.09 -9.38
N GLY A 47 3.17 -3.45 -10.45
CA GLY A 47 3.14 -2.76 -11.73
C GLY A 47 4.02 -3.40 -12.79
N ALA A 48 4.65 -4.54 -12.48
CA ALA A 48 5.50 -5.26 -13.42
C ALA A 48 4.65 -5.94 -14.49
N ARG A 49 5.19 -6.01 -15.70
CA ARG A 49 4.62 -6.72 -16.85
C ARG A 49 5.01 -8.20 -16.86
N SER A 50 6.01 -8.58 -16.07
CA SER A 50 6.48 -9.97 -15.94
C SER A 50 7.10 -10.24 -14.55
N LEU A 51 7.19 -11.52 -14.18
CA LEU A 51 7.89 -11.95 -12.97
C LEU A 51 9.39 -11.62 -13.01
N ALA A 52 10.01 -11.66 -14.19
CA ALA A 52 11.42 -11.32 -14.37
C ALA A 52 11.68 -9.84 -14.11
N GLU A 53 10.85 -8.96 -14.66
CA GLU A 53 10.91 -7.52 -14.38
C GLU A 53 10.70 -7.23 -12.90
N TYR A 54 9.73 -7.90 -12.27
CA TYR A 54 9.49 -7.77 -10.84
C TYR A 54 10.73 -8.18 -10.01
N GLY A 55 11.36 -9.29 -10.35
CA GLY A 55 12.60 -9.74 -9.71
C GLY A 55 13.74 -8.72 -9.84
N LEU A 56 13.93 -8.13 -11.03
CA LEU A 56 14.92 -7.08 -11.25
C LEU A 56 14.65 -5.85 -10.40
N TRP A 57 13.39 -5.44 -10.28
CA TRP A 57 13.00 -4.28 -9.49
C TRP A 57 13.29 -4.44 -7.99
N LEU A 58 13.15 -5.65 -7.44
CA LEU A 58 13.50 -5.93 -6.04
C LEU A 58 14.99 -5.67 -5.74
N THR A 59 15.85 -5.82 -6.75
CA THR A 59 17.29 -5.53 -6.68
C THR A 59 17.70 -4.20 -7.32
N GLY A 60 16.71 -3.43 -7.82
CA GLY A 60 16.93 -2.22 -8.62
C GLY A 60 17.20 -0.96 -7.80
N ASP A 61 17.10 0.19 -8.47
CA ASP A 61 17.34 1.50 -7.87
C ASP A 61 16.32 1.84 -6.76
N ALA A 62 16.70 2.79 -5.89
CA ALA A 62 15.90 3.16 -4.72
C ALA A 62 14.52 3.74 -5.07
N ASN A 63 14.38 4.48 -6.18
CA ASN A 63 13.10 5.08 -6.55
C ASN A 63 12.10 4.01 -7.02
N THR A 64 12.57 3.06 -7.82
CA THR A 64 11.77 1.90 -8.25
C THR A 64 11.31 1.09 -7.02
N ARG A 65 12.23 0.80 -6.10
CA ARG A 65 11.92 0.09 -4.85
C ARG A 65 10.92 0.84 -3.98
N CYS A 66 11.04 2.16 -3.81
CA CYS A 66 10.09 2.96 -3.05
C CYS A 66 8.66 2.91 -3.62
N ARG A 67 8.50 2.98 -4.96
CA ARG A 67 7.16 2.89 -5.58
C ARG A 67 6.52 1.53 -5.33
N ILE A 68 7.31 0.46 -5.42
CA ILE A 68 6.85 -0.90 -5.16
C ILE A 68 6.51 -1.08 -3.68
N ALA A 69 7.32 -0.50 -2.78
CA ALA A 69 7.08 -0.53 -1.34
C ALA A 69 5.67 -0.03 -1.00
N SER A 70 5.27 1.12 -1.54
CA SER A 70 3.95 1.70 -1.28
C SER A 70 2.81 0.79 -1.74
N ARG A 71 2.93 0.20 -2.93
CA ARG A 71 1.91 -0.72 -3.49
C ARG A 71 1.82 -2.04 -2.70
N LEU A 72 2.96 -2.59 -2.29
CA LEU A 72 3.00 -3.79 -1.45
C LEU A 72 2.48 -3.52 -0.05
N LEU A 73 2.76 -2.35 0.52
CA LEU A 73 2.18 -1.92 1.79
C LEU A 73 0.65 -1.80 1.71
N ALA A 74 0.12 -1.19 0.65
CA ALA A 74 -1.32 -1.12 0.41
C ALA A 74 -1.93 -2.53 0.35
N THR A 75 -1.29 -3.45 -0.36
CA THR A 75 -1.69 -4.85 -0.43
C THR A 75 -1.63 -5.53 0.94
N ARG A 76 -0.59 -5.27 1.73
CA ARG A 76 -0.44 -5.81 3.09
C ARG A 76 -1.57 -5.35 4.02
N ARG A 77 -2.06 -4.11 3.88
CA ARG A 77 -3.20 -3.61 4.65
C ARG A 77 -4.48 -4.39 4.34
N VAL A 78 -4.72 -4.69 3.06
CA VAL A 78 -5.84 -5.54 2.65
C VAL A 78 -5.70 -6.93 3.27
N ILE A 79 -4.53 -7.57 3.17
CA ILE A 79 -4.27 -8.89 3.78
C ILE A 79 -4.53 -8.84 5.30
N ALA A 80 -4.14 -7.76 5.98
CA ALA A 80 -4.37 -7.60 7.41
C ALA A 80 -5.86 -7.55 7.78
N VAL A 81 -6.70 -6.91 6.95
CA VAL A 81 -8.17 -6.91 7.13
C VAL A 81 -8.73 -8.33 7.04
N PHE A 82 -8.38 -9.08 5.99
CA PHE A 82 -8.84 -10.48 5.85
C PHE A 82 -8.29 -11.39 6.95
N ARG A 83 -7.07 -11.14 7.43
CA ARG A 83 -6.49 -11.85 8.57
C ARG A 83 -7.29 -11.61 9.85
N ALA A 84 -7.65 -10.36 10.15
CA ALA A 84 -8.38 -9.98 11.35
C ALA A 84 -9.74 -10.70 11.43
N GLU A 85 -10.40 -10.88 10.28
CA GLU A 85 -11.67 -11.59 10.17
C GLU A 85 -11.53 -13.12 10.02
N ASN A 86 -10.32 -13.66 10.11
CA ASN A 86 -10.01 -15.09 9.90
C ASN A 86 -10.49 -15.63 8.53
N ARG A 87 -10.43 -14.77 7.49
CA ARG A 87 -10.83 -15.06 6.11
C ARG A 87 -9.67 -14.89 5.12
N LEU A 88 -8.44 -15.17 5.56
CA LEU A 88 -7.21 -14.94 4.79
C LEU A 88 -7.25 -15.53 3.37
N ALA A 89 -7.86 -16.72 3.21
CA ALA A 89 -8.01 -17.40 1.92
C ALA A 89 -8.87 -16.61 0.89
N MET A 90 -9.64 -15.62 1.34
CA MET A 90 -10.48 -14.78 0.48
C MET A 90 -9.74 -13.54 -0.03
N ALA A 91 -8.58 -13.19 0.54
CA ALA A 91 -7.85 -11.97 0.18
C ALA A 91 -7.43 -11.98 -1.30
N GLU A 92 -6.86 -13.09 -1.76
CA GLU A 92 -6.41 -13.22 -3.14
C GLU A 92 -7.58 -13.21 -4.16
N PRO A 93 -8.64 -14.03 -4.00
CA PRO A 93 -9.82 -13.95 -4.86
C PRO A 93 -10.43 -12.54 -4.89
N TRP A 94 -10.56 -11.89 -3.73
CA TRP A 94 -11.13 -10.56 -3.64
C TRP A 94 -10.30 -9.50 -4.38
N LEU A 95 -8.98 -9.57 -4.28
CA LEU A 95 -8.08 -8.66 -5.00
C LEU A 95 -8.26 -8.75 -6.53
N ARG A 96 -8.72 -9.90 -7.04
CA ARG A 96 -9.00 -10.11 -8.47
C ARG A 96 -10.47 -9.89 -8.85
N GLU A 97 -11.38 -9.87 -7.88
CA GLU A 97 -12.82 -9.70 -8.11
C GLU A 97 -13.11 -8.26 -8.58
N ALA A 98 -13.90 -8.11 -9.63
CA ALA A 98 -14.42 -6.81 -10.01
C ALA A 98 -15.55 -6.41 -9.03
N GLY A 99 -15.41 -5.25 -8.41
CA GLY A 99 -16.47 -4.67 -7.59
C GLY A 99 -17.68 -4.25 -8.43
N ALA A 100 -18.76 -3.81 -7.76
CA ALA A 100 -20.00 -3.40 -8.43
C ALA A 100 -19.84 -2.26 -9.44
N ALA A 101 -18.85 -1.39 -9.24
CA ALA A 101 -18.50 -0.31 -10.16
C ALA A 101 -17.55 -0.74 -11.30
N GLY A 102 -17.16 -2.01 -11.36
CA GLY A 102 -16.19 -2.54 -12.32
C GLY A 102 -14.72 -2.36 -11.92
N ASP A 103 -14.45 -1.71 -10.79
CA ASP A 103 -13.10 -1.56 -10.26
C ASP A 103 -12.57 -2.88 -9.71
N ILE A 104 -11.36 -3.25 -10.13
CA ILE A 104 -10.64 -4.42 -9.61
C ILE A 104 -9.63 -3.93 -8.56
N PRO A 105 -9.70 -4.37 -7.28
CA PRO A 105 -8.84 -3.83 -6.22
C PRO A 105 -7.35 -3.90 -6.53
N ALA A 106 -6.86 -5.02 -7.09
CA ALA A 106 -5.46 -5.15 -7.50
C ALA A 106 -5.06 -4.10 -8.55
N ARG A 107 -5.95 -3.77 -9.48
CA ARG A 107 -5.71 -2.73 -10.50
C ARG A 107 -5.68 -1.35 -9.87
N VAL A 108 -6.59 -1.06 -8.93
CA VAL A 108 -6.61 0.22 -8.22
C VAL A 108 -5.31 0.43 -7.45
N ILE A 109 -4.82 -0.59 -6.74
CA ILE A 109 -3.52 -0.52 -6.05
C ILE A 109 -2.37 -0.37 -7.04
N ARG A 110 -2.38 -1.10 -8.16
CA ARG A 110 -1.36 -0.97 -9.20
C ARG A 110 -1.26 0.46 -9.73
N ASP A 111 -2.41 1.03 -10.09
CA ASP A 111 -2.48 2.30 -10.81
C ASP A 111 -2.28 3.51 -9.88
N LYS A 112 -2.65 3.39 -8.59
CA LYS A 112 -2.71 4.52 -7.65
C LYS A 112 -2.11 4.24 -6.25
N GLY A 113 -1.52 3.07 -6.01
CA GLY A 113 -1.05 2.64 -4.70
C GLY A 113 0.27 3.27 -4.22
N ASP A 114 0.80 4.25 -4.94
CA ASP A 114 1.84 5.15 -4.44
C ASP A 114 1.27 6.22 -3.48
N ASP A 115 -0.03 6.49 -3.56
CA ASP A 115 -0.77 7.28 -2.60
C ASP A 115 -1.22 6.42 -1.40
N GLU A 116 -0.83 6.83 -0.20
CA GLU A 116 -1.16 6.13 1.03
C GLU A 116 -2.67 6.08 1.29
N ALA A 117 -3.42 7.11 0.88
CA ALA A 117 -4.87 7.19 1.03
C ALA A 117 -5.59 6.12 0.20
N ILE A 118 -5.04 5.78 -0.98
CA ILE A 118 -5.60 4.73 -1.84
C ILE A 118 -5.48 3.37 -1.17
N GLY A 119 -4.33 3.07 -0.55
CA GLY A 119 -4.16 1.83 0.19
C GLY A 119 -5.13 1.68 1.37
N ALA A 120 -5.43 2.77 2.06
CA ALA A 120 -6.44 2.79 3.12
C ALA A 120 -7.86 2.58 2.56
N MET A 121 -8.23 3.33 1.52
CA MET A 121 -9.53 3.21 0.85
C MET A 121 -9.81 1.78 0.38
N VAL A 122 -8.82 1.10 -0.22
CA VAL A 122 -8.99 -0.29 -0.67
C VAL A 122 -9.13 -1.26 0.52
N ALA A 123 -8.43 -1.02 1.63
CA ALA A 123 -8.58 -1.83 2.85
C ALA A 123 -9.96 -1.62 3.51
N ASP A 124 -10.49 -0.39 3.49
CA ASP A 124 -11.85 -0.10 3.97
C ASP A 124 -12.91 -0.79 3.11
N ALA A 125 -12.72 -0.78 1.78
CA ALA A 125 -13.58 -1.52 0.85
C ALA A 125 -13.56 -3.04 1.12
N ALA A 126 -12.41 -3.62 1.48
CA ALA A 126 -12.33 -5.03 1.89
C ALA A 126 -13.12 -5.29 3.18
N SER A 127 -13.01 -4.39 4.16
CA SER A 127 -13.74 -4.48 5.44
C SER A 127 -15.26 -4.43 5.21
N GLU A 128 -15.72 -3.52 4.36
CA GLU A 128 -17.14 -3.40 4.01
C GLU A 128 -17.66 -4.66 3.28
N TRP A 129 -16.89 -5.18 2.32
CA TRP A 129 -17.23 -6.40 1.59
C TRP A 129 -17.37 -7.63 2.50
N LEU A 130 -16.54 -7.73 3.54
CA LEU A 130 -16.63 -8.78 4.56
C LEU A 130 -17.88 -8.62 5.41
N ARG A 131 -18.18 -7.40 5.88
CA ARG A 131 -19.39 -7.10 6.67
C ARG A 131 -20.67 -7.49 5.94
N GLN A 132 -20.78 -7.16 4.65
CA GLN A 132 -21.95 -7.50 3.83
C GLN A 132 -22.20 -9.01 3.68
N ARG A 133 -21.14 -9.83 3.77
CA ARG A 133 -21.23 -11.30 3.70
C ARG A 133 -21.53 -11.96 5.04
N GLN A 134 -21.25 -11.27 6.16
CA GLN A 134 -21.61 -11.74 7.49
C GLN A 134 -23.08 -11.48 7.83
N SER A 135 -23.71 -10.48 7.19
CA SER A 135 -25.13 -10.15 7.37
C SER A 135 -26.10 -10.94 6.48
N ARG A 136 -25.60 -11.91 5.71
CA ARG A 136 -26.39 -12.82 4.87
C ARG A 136 -26.41 -14.21 5.49
#